data_AF-A0A433QDL5-F1
#
_entry.id   AF-A0A433QDL5-F1
#
_cell.length_a   1.000
_cell.length_b   1.000
_cell.length_c   1.000
_cell.angle_alpha   90.00
_cell.angle_beta   90.00
_cell.angle_gamma   90.00
#
_symmetry.space_group_name_H-M   'P 1'
#
loop_
_entity.id
_entity.type
_entity.pdbx_description
1 polymer ?
#
loop_
_entity_poly.entity_id
_entity_poly.type
_entity_poly.pdbx_seq_one_letter_code
_entity_poly.pdbx_strand_id
1 'polypeptide(L)'
;MCQGGDFTAGNGTGGESIYGEKFADENFTYKHEVPFLLSMANAGPATNGSQFFITTEPTPHLDGKHVVFGKVLKGRSVVRAMENTPKDSSDKPLKRVEIVDCGELKEGEDDGVEAAAADGDKYEDWPDAYDGPKEDEDLLRIATECKAIGNEYFKKGDYNLAVKKYTK
;
A
#
# COMPACT_ATOMS: atom_id res chain seq x y z
N MET A 1 -8.90 3.50 -1.58
CA MET A 1 -7.92 4.05 -0.59
C MET A 1 -8.00 3.25 0.69
N CYS A 2 -6.95 3.29 1.51
CA CYS A 2 -6.94 2.75 2.87
C CYS A 2 -6.56 3.84 3.86
N GLN A 3 -7.35 4.04 4.91
CA GLN A 3 -7.19 5.14 5.88
C GLN A 3 -6.77 4.63 7.26
N GLY A 4 -5.91 5.39 7.93
CA GLY A 4 -5.45 5.14 9.30
C GLY A 4 -5.00 6.41 10.01
N GLY A 5 -4.26 6.27 11.11
CA GLY A 5 -3.62 7.39 11.83
C GLY A 5 -4.45 8.01 12.96
N ASP A 6 -5.64 7.50 13.27
CA ASP A 6 -6.34 7.86 14.51
C ASP A 6 -5.82 7.00 15.68
N PHE A 7 -4.74 7.46 16.31
CA PHE A 7 -4.12 6.77 17.44
C PHE A 7 -4.81 7.05 18.79
N THR A 8 -5.80 7.95 18.83
CA THR A 8 -6.46 8.36 20.08
C THR A 8 -7.78 7.62 20.31
N ALA A 9 -8.64 7.54 19.29
CA ALA A 9 -9.95 6.91 19.36
C ALA A 9 -10.03 5.62 18.51
N GLY A 10 -9.10 5.42 17.56
CA GLY A 10 -9.02 4.21 16.73
C GLY A 10 -10.21 4.00 15.81
N ASN A 11 -10.97 5.05 15.50
CA ASN A 11 -12.25 4.94 14.77
C ASN A 11 -12.50 6.08 13.76
N GLY A 12 -11.54 7.00 13.59
CA GLY A 12 -11.61 8.12 12.65
C GLY A 12 -12.11 9.43 13.27
N THR A 13 -12.52 9.45 14.55
CA THR A 13 -12.99 10.67 15.21
C THR A 13 -11.89 11.46 15.91
N GLY A 14 -10.71 10.84 16.11
CA GLY A 14 -9.61 11.44 16.85
C GLY A 14 -8.37 11.76 16.01
N GLY A 15 -7.23 11.83 16.69
CA GLY A 15 -5.93 12.14 16.14
C GLY A 15 -5.56 13.62 16.26
N GLU A 16 -4.31 13.88 16.56
CA GLU A 16 -3.72 15.21 16.69
C GLU A 16 -2.34 15.24 16.04
N SER A 17 -1.86 16.43 15.69
CA SER A 17 -0.53 16.60 15.10
C SER A 17 0.51 16.94 16.17
N ILE A 18 1.79 16.86 15.79
CA ILE A 18 2.88 17.36 16.63
C ILE A 18 2.86 18.89 16.85
N TYR A 19 2.02 19.61 16.10
CA TYR A 19 1.84 21.06 16.18
C TYR A 19 0.60 21.48 16.96
N GLY A 20 -0.14 20.53 17.54
CA GLY A 20 -1.44 20.71 18.19
C GLY A 20 -2.55 19.93 17.50
N GLU A 21 -3.81 20.16 17.89
CA GLU A 21 -4.95 19.35 17.44
C GLU A 21 -5.11 19.35 15.91
N LYS A 22 -4.94 20.52 15.27
CA LYS A 22 -5.06 20.72 13.82
C LYS A 22 -3.97 21.64 13.27
N PHE A 23 -3.62 21.46 12.00
CA PHE A 23 -2.74 22.37 11.25
C PHE A 23 -3.24 22.62 9.81
N ALA A 24 -2.70 23.66 9.19
CA ALA A 24 -3.11 24.15 7.88
C ALA A 24 -2.71 23.22 6.73
N ASP A 25 -3.39 23.36 5.58
CA ASP A 25 -2.97 22.72 4.34
C ASP A 25 -1.71 23.41 3.82
N GLU A 26 -0.62 22.66 3.63
CA GLU A 26 0.68 23.23 3.22
C GLU A 26 0.65 23.70 1.75
N ASN A 27 0.26 22.81 0.84
CA ASN A 27 0.04 23.11 -0.57
C ASN A 27 -0.75 21.98 -1.26
N PHE A 28 -1.24 22.23 -2.47
CA PHE A 28 -1.89 21.23 -3.33
C PHE A 28 -1.11 21.03 -4.64
N THR A 29 0.23 21.04 -4.56
CA THR A 29 1.11 20.93 -5.73
C THR A 29 0.92 19.61 -6.47
N TYR A 30 0.79 18.51 -5.73
CA TYR A 30 0.62 17.18 -6.29
C TYR A 30 -0.85 16.80 -6.35
N LYS A 31 -1.23 16.15 -7.45
CA LYS A 31 -2.56 15.61 -7.68
C LYS A 31 -2.60 14.11 -7.42
N HIS A 32 -3.80 13.59 -7.18
CA HIS A 32 -4.04 12.17 -6.91
C HIS A 32 -4.22 11.38 -8.22
N GLU A 33 -3.25 11.48 -9.13
CA GLU A 33 -3.34 10.93 -10.49
C GLU A 33 -2.97 9.45 -10.59
N VAL A 34 -2.32 8.90 -9.57
CA VAL A 34 -1.82 7.52 -9.54
C VAL A 34 -2.14 6.83 -8.21
N PRO A 35 -2.20 5.49 -8.18
CA PRO A 35 -2.28 4.75 -6.92
C PRO A 35 -1.02 4.93 -6.07
N PHE A 36 -1.12 4.51 -4.82
CA PHE A 36 -0.03 4.47 -3.84
C PHE A 36 0.54 5.83 -3.43
N LEU A 37 -0.25 6.89 -3.53
CA LEU A 37 0.07 8.19 -2.97
C LEU A 37 -0.36 8.25 -1.51
N LEU A 38 0.47 8.88 -0.68
CA LEU A 38 0.21 9.14 0.74
C LEU A 38 -0.31 10.57 0.89
N SER A 39 -1.48 10.72 1.50
CA SER A 39 -2.20 11.99 1.57
C SER A 39 -2.94 12.17 2.90
N MET A 40 -3.12 13.43 3.31
CA MET A 40 -3.72 13.78 4.61
C MET A 40 -5.24 13.60 4.61
N ALA A 41 -5.78 12.91 5.61
CA ALA A 41 -7.21 12.95 5.89
C ALA A 41 -7.56 14.21 6.70
N ASN A 42 -8.69 14.83 6.38
CA ASN A 42 -9.16 16.04 7.05
C ASN A 42 -10.70 16.08 7.10
N ALA A 43 -11.25 17.02 7.87
CA ALA A 43 -12.68 17.29 8.01
C ALA A 43 -13.08 18.63 7.36
N GLY A 44 -12.33 19.05 6.33
CA GLY A 44 -12.45 20.36 5.69
C GLY A 44 -11.11 21.12 5.67
N PRO A 45 -11.09 22.34 5.07
CA PRO A 45 -9.86 23.12 4.91
C PRO A 45 -9.14 23.36 6.23
N ALA A 46 -7.82 23.22 6.23
CA ALA A 46 -6.94 23.47 7.38
C ALA A 46 -7.26 22.66 8.64
N THR A 47 -7.72 21.40 8.48
CA THR A 47 -8.03 20.49 9.60
C THR A 47 -7.19 19.21 9.59
N ASN A 48 -5.94 19.32 9.13
CA ASN A 48 -4.99 18.20 9.14
C ASN A 48 -4.61 17.84 10.58
N GLY A 49 -4.57 16.55 10.90
CA GLY A 49 -4.16 16.01 12.21
C GLY A 49 -3.09 14.93 12.03
N SER A 50 -3.35 13.72 12.52
CA SER A 50 -2.49 12.55 12.28
C SER A 50 -3.05 11.54 11.28
N GLN A 51 -4.33 11.66 10.92
CA GLN A 51 -4.96 10.73 10.01
C GLN A 51 -4.46 10.91 8.58
N PHE A 52 -4.23 9.80 7.90
CA PHE A 52 -3.75 9.77 6.53
C PHE A 52 -4.44 8.63 5.77
N PHE A 53 -4.34 8.68 4.45
CA PHE A 53 -4.73 7.58 3.59
C PHE A 53 -3.68 7.30 2.51
N ILE A 54 -3.68 6.04 2.05
CA ILE A 54 -2.93 5.59 0.89
C ILE A 54 -3.91 5.38 -0.25
N THR A 55 -3.70 6.03 -1.40
CA THR A 55 -4.54 5.80 -2.59
C THR A 55 -4.27 4.40 -3.15
N THR A 56 -5.29 3.79 -3.73
CA THR A 56 -5.19 2.47 -4.40
C THR A 56 -5.60 2.53 -5.87
N GLU A 57 -6.11 3.69 -6.29
CA GLU A 57 -6.48 4.08 -7.64
C GLU A 57 -6.30 5.61 -7.77
N PRO A 58 -6.34 6.19 -8.98
CA PRO A 58 -6.43 7.64 -9.15
C PRO A 58 -7.69 8.22 -8.50
N THR A 59 -7.55 9.28 -7.70
CA THR A 59 -8.66 9.91 -6.96
C THR A 59 -8.73 11.43 -7.19
N PRO A 60 -8.94 11.91 -8.42
CA PRO A 60 -8.88 13.35 -8.77
C PRO A 60 -9.94 14.20 -8.05
N HIS A 61 -11.00 13.59 -7.53
CA HIS A 61 -12.03 14.28 -6.73
C HIS A 61 -11.52 14.81 -5.37
N LEU A 62 -10.33 14.36 -4.95
CA LEU A 62 -9.62 14.79 -3.73
C LEU A 62 -8.60 15.92 -4.01
N ASP A 63 -8.36 16.27 -5.27
CA ASP A 63 -7.42 17.33 -5.65
C ASP A 63 -7.87 18.68 -5.11
N GLY A 64 -6.90 19.45 -4.57
CA GLY A 64 -7.17 20.75 -3.94
C GLY A 64 -7.91 20.66 -2.59
N LYS A 65 -8.15 19.46 -2.08
CA LYS A 65 -8.83 19.22 -0.78
C LYS A 65 -7.97 18.46 0.22
N HIS A 66 -7.13 17.55 -0.25
CA HIS A 66 -6.23 16.75 0.58
C HIS A 66 -4.79 16.95 0.13
N VAL A 67 -3.90 17.17 1.09
CA VAL A 67 -2.48 17.40 0.84
C VAL A 67 -1.78 16.07 0.59
N VAL A 68 -1.28 15.87 -0.64
CA VAL A 68 -0.38 14.75 -0.96
C VAL A 68 1.02 15.07 -0.45
N PHE A 69 1.59 14.19 0.36
CA PHE A 69 2.89 14.42 1.01
C PHE A 69 3.87 13.25 0.88
N GLY A 70 3.50 12.17 0.18
CA GLY A 70 4.40 11.05 -0.05
C GLY A 70 3.87 10.04 -1.05
N LYS A 71 4.61 8.95 -1.24
CA LYS A 71 4.21 7.80 -2.05
C LYS A 71 4.86 6.52 -1.52
N VAL A 72 4.20 5.40 -1.75
CA VAL A 72 4.74 4.08 -1.40
C VAL A 72 5.83 3.69 -2.41
N LEU A 73 7.03 3.43 -1.91
CA LEU A 73 8.15 2.96 -2.73
C LEU A 73 8.30 1.44 -2.72
N LYS A 74 7.96 0.80 -1.59
CA LYS A 74 8.07 -0.66 -1.35
C LYS A 74 6.85 -1.16 -0.61
N GLY A 75 6.55 -2.46 -0.72
CA GLY A 75 5.41 -3.07 -0.01
C GLY A 75 4.04 -2.73 -0.60
N ARG A 76 3.95 -2.43 -1.90
CA ARG A 76 2.66 -2.19 -2.59
C ARG A 76 1.70 -3.37 -2.43
N SER A 77 2.22 -4.60 -2.40
CA SER A 77 1.43 -5.81 -2.14
C SER A 77 0.75 -5.82 -0.76
N VAL A 78 1.36 -5.23 0.25
CA VAL A 78 0.77 -5.08 1.60
C VAL A 78 -0.40 -4.11 1.57
N VAL A 79 -0.26 -2.99 0.85
CA VAL A 79 -1.36 -2.03 0.65
C VAL A 79 -2.53 -2.69 -0.07
N ARG A 80 -2.26 -3.49 -1.12
CA ARG A 80 -3.30 -4.24 -1.83
C ARG A 80 -3.95 -5.33 -0.97
N ALA A 81 -3.19 -6.00 -0.12
CA ALA A 81 -3.74 -6.96 0.84
C ALA A 81 -4.67 -6.27 1.86
N MET A 82 -4.29 -5.09 2.34
CA MET A 82 -5.13 -4.25 3.21
C MET A 82 -6.41 -3.81 2.48
N GLU A 83 -6.31 -3.34 1.24
CA GLU A 83 -7.45 -2.94 0.41
C GLU A 83 -8.47 -4.07 0.20
N ASN A 84 -7.98 -5.28 -0.07
CA ASN A 84 -8.80 -6.46 -0.35
C ASN A 84 -9.30 -7.16 0.92
N THR A 85 -9.01 -6.63 2.11
CA THR A 85 -9.53 -7.19 3.36
C THR A 85 -11.05 -7.04 3.40
N PRO A 86 -11.81 -8.11 3.69
CA PRO A 86 -13.26 -8.01 3.86
C PRO A 86 -13.63 -6.94 4.88
N LYS A 87 -14.63 -6.12 4.55
CA LYS A 87 -15.08 -4.98 5.35
C LYS A 87 -16.58 -5.01 5.58
N ASP A 88 -17.03 -4.38 6.65
CA ASP A 88 -18.46 -4.19 6.92
C ASP A 88 -19.06 -3.05 6.08
N SER A 89 -20.35 -2.76 6.31
CA SER A 89 -21.08 -1.69 5.61
C SER A 89 -20.61 -0.27 5.93
N SER A 90 -19.75 -0.11 6.94
CA SER A 90 -19.15 1.17 7.35
C SER A 90 -17.69 1.26 6.93
N ASP A 91 -17.28 0.44 5.96
CA ASP A 91 -15.92 0.31 5.44
C ASP A 91 -14.87 -0.11 6.47
N LYS A 92 -15.28 -0.61 7.64
CA LYS A 92 -14.35 -1.10 8.65
C LYS A 92 -13.90 -2.52 8.33
N PRO A 93 -12.58 -2.80 8.29
CA PRO A 93 -12.08 -4.17 8.12
C PRO A 93 -12.64 -5.14 9.17
N LEU A 94 -13.14 -6.30 8.72
CA LEU A 94 -13.67 -7.36 9.58
C LEU A 94 -12.56 -8.03 10.42
N LYS A 95 -11.35 -8.08 9.85
CA LYS A 95 -10.13 -8.45 10.57
C LYS A 95 -9.37 -7.20 10.93
N ARG A 96 -8.79 -7.17 12.12
CA ARG A 96 -7.95 -6.07 12.58
C ARG A 96 -6.76 -5.91 11.64
N VAL A 97 -6.63 -4.72 11.06
CA VAL A 97 -5.45 -4.28 10.32
C VAL A 97 -4.80 -3.19 11.16
N GLU A 98 -3.57 -3.41 11.59
CA GLU A 98 -2.85 -2.51 12.49
C GLU A 98 -1.40 -2.32 12.06
N ILE A 99 -0.85 -1.13 12.32
CA ILE A 99 0.58 -0.86 12.20
C ILE A 99 1.22 -1.36 13.49
N VAL A 100 1.85 -2.54 13.43
CA VAL A 100 2.46 -3.19 14.60
C VAL A 100 3.81 -2.57 14.98
N ASP A 101 4.50 -1.98 14.01
CA ASP A 101 5.78 -1.29 14.18
C ASP A 101 5.94 -0.22 13.08
N CYS A 102 6.66 0.86 13.39
CA CYS A 102 6.97 1.92 12.46
C CYS A 102 8.23 2.69 12.87
N GLY A 103 8.88 3.34 11.90
CA GLY A 103 10.09 4.10 12.12
C GLY A 103 10.53 4.89 10.89
N GLU A 104 11.70 5.49 10.99
CA GLU A 104 12.38 6.21 9.91
C GLU A 104 13.61 5.42 9.49
N LEU A 105 13.76 5.15 8.19
CA LEU A 105 14.96 4.52 7.61
C LEU A 105 15.98 5.60 7.29
N LYS A 106 17.19 5.48 7.85
CA LYS A 106 18.31 6.37 7.51
C LYS A 106 18.97 5.96 6.21
N GLU A 107 19.71 6.88 5.62
CA GLU A 107 20.48 6.60 4.42
C GLU A 107 21.44 5.42 4.63
N GLY A 108 21.34 4.42 3.75
CA GLY A 108 22.16 3.22 3.79
C GLY A 108 21.68 2.12 4.76
N GLU A 109 20.59 2.36 5.51
CA GLU A 109 19.95 1.30 6.27
C GLU A 109 19.21 0.34 5.33
N ASP A 110 19.18 -0.93 5.73
CA ASP A 110 18.40 -1.96 5.05
C ASP A 110 16.90 -1.62 5.18
N ASP A 111 16.18 -1.68 4.07
CA ASP A 111 14.74 -1.37 4.07
C ASP A 111 13.91 -2.45 4.75
N GLY A 112 14.51 -3.60 5.07
CA GLY A 112 13.88 -4.71 5.79
C GLY A 112 12.72 -5.34 5.03
N VAL A 113 12.51 -4.93 3.78
CA VAL A 113 11.56 -5.56 2.87
C VAL A 113 12.32 -6.71 2.25
N GLU A 114 11.84 -7.94 2.44
CA GLU A 114 12.43 -9.06 1.70
C GLU A 114 12.41 -8.69 0.22
N ALA A 115 13.59 -8.49 -0.35
CA ALA A 115 13.76 -8.31 -1.78
C ALA A 115 13.04 -9.46 -2.49
N ALA A 116 12.60 -9.20 -3.74
CA ALA A 116 12.23 -10.20 -4.75
C ALA A 116 12.53 -11.61 -4.26
N ALA A 117 11.47 -12.37 -3.91
CA ALA A 117 11.57 -13.60 -3.12
C ALA A 117 12.84 -14.38 -3.48
N ALA A 118 13.56 -14.97 -2.51
CA ALA A 118 14.90 -15.56 -2.69
C ALA A 118 15.04 -16.57 -3.88
N ASP A 119 13.91 -16.95 -4.47
CA ASP A 119 13.75 -17.66 -5.74
C ASP A 119 13.96 -16.84 -7.04
N GLY A 120 14.21 -15.52 -6.97
CA GLY A 120 14.43 -14.66 -8.13
C GLY A 120 13.15 -14.05 -8.74
N ASP A 121 11.99 -14.18 -8.10
CA ASP A 121 10.74 -13.54 -8.52
C ASP A 121 10.81 -12.02 -8.37
N LYS A 122 10.97 -11.34 -9.50
CA LYS A 122 11.06 -9.87 -9.60
C LYS A 122 9.70 -9.18 -9.77
N TYR A 123 8.59 -9.92 -9.74
CA TYR A 123 7.27 -9.39 -10.05
C TYR A 123 6.51 -9.01 -8.78
N GLU A 124 5.67 -7.99 -8.87
CA GLU A 124 4.74 -7.66 -7.80
C GLU A 124 3.69 -8.76 -7.64
N ASP A 125 3.22 -9.00 -6.41
CA ASP A 125 2.17 -10.00 -6.15
C ASP A 125 0.82 -9.62 -6.77
N TRP A 126 0.65 -8.35 -7.10
CA TRP A 126 -0.54 -7.82 -7.75
C TRP A 126 -0.15 -7.24 -9.12
N PRO A 127 -0.67 -7.78 -10.24
CA PRO A 127 -0.29 -7.36 -11.59
C PRO A 127 -0.47 -5.86 -11.84
N ASP A 128 -1.49 -5.24 -11.24
CA ASP A 128 -1.75 -3.81 -11.40
C ASP A 128 -0.67 -2.93 -10.76
N ALA A 129 0.04 -3.44 -9.76
CA ALA A 129 1.13 -2.74 -9.10
C ALA A 129 2.47 -2.82 -9.84
N TYR A 130 2.57 -3.69 -10.86
CA TYR A 130 3.77 -3.83 -11.69
C TYR A 130 3.92 -2.61 -12.61
N ASP A 131 5.07 -1.94 -12.59
CA ASP A 131 5.33 -0.75 -13.41
C ASP A 131 5.88 -1.08 -14.81
N GLY A 132 6.13 -2.37 -15.11
CA GLY A 132 6.67 -2.80 -16.40
C GLY A 132 5.60 -3.05 -17.47
N PRO A 133 6.01 -3.51 -18.67
CA PRO A 133 5.11 -3.83 -19.78
C PRO A 133 4.04 -4.87 -19.40
N LYS A 134 2.82 -4.68 -19.89
CA LYS A 134 1.62 -5.50 -19.58
C LYS A 134 0.86 -5.92 -20.85
N GLU A 135 1.52 -5.97 -21.99
CA GLU A 135 0.91 -6.55 -23.19
C GLU A 135 0.73 -8.07 -23.02
N ASP A 136 -0.14 -8.70 -23.80
CA ASP A 136 -0.47 -10.13 -23.65
C ASP A 136 0.77 -11.04 -23.64
N GLU A 137 1.76 -10.75 -24.48
CA GLU A 137 3.03 -11.49 -24.54
C GLU A 137 3.86 -11.33 -23.26
N ASP A 138 3.87 -10.14 -22.68
CA ASP A 138 4.56 -9.87 -21.42
C ASP A 138 3.86 -10.59 -20.27
N LEU A 139 2.53 -10.52 -20.20
CA LEU A 139 1.76 -11.20 -19.16
C LEU A 139 1.96 -12.72 -19.22
N LEU A 140 1.96 -13.30 -20.43
CA LEU A 140 2.23 -14.73 -20.61
C LEU A 140 3.65 -15.10 -20.19
N ARG A 141 4.64 -14.26 -20.51
CA ARG A 141 6.03 -14.46 -20.09
C ARG A 141 6.16 -14.40 -18.57
N ILE A 142 5.58 -13.39 -17.92
CA ILE A 142 5.56 -13.21 -16.46
C ILE A 142 4.92 -14.43 -15.79
N ALA A 143 3.73 -14.83 -16.23
CA ALA A 143 3.03 -16.00 -15.69
C ALA A 143 3.85 -17.29 -15.86
N THR A 144 4.57 -17.44 -16.99
CA THR A 144 5.45 -18.59 -17.23
C THR A 144 6.65 -18.60 -16.28
N GLU A 145 7.25 -17.44 -16.01
CA GLU A 145 8.34 -17.28 -15.04
C GLU A 145 7.86 -17.59 -13.61
N CYS A 146 6.72 -17.03 -13.17
CA CYS A 146 6.12 -17.33 -11.86
C CYS A 146 5.80 -18.83 -11.71
N LYS A 147 5.22 -19.45 -12.73
CA LYS A 147 4.94 -20.89 -12.77
C LYS A 147 6.22 -21.72 -12.65
N ALA A 148 7.29 -21.34 -13.34
CA ALA A 148 8.57 -22.05 -13.28
C ALA A 148 9.12 -22.04 -11.84
N ILE A 149 9.04 -20.91 -11.16
CA ILE A 149 9.42 -20.78 -9.74
C ILE A 149 8.54 -21.67 -8.85
N GLY A 150 7.22 -21.66 -9.05
CA GLY A 150 6.30 -22.54 -8.33
C GLY A 150 6.64 -24.02 -8.49
N ASN A 151 7.02 -24.45 -9.70
CA ASN A 151 7.47 -25.81 -9.97
C ASN A 151 8.74 -26.17 -9.19
N GLU A 152 9.69 -25.25 -9.04
CA GLU A 152 10.91 -25.49 -8.26
C GLU A 152 10.62 -25.68 -6.78
N TYR A 153 9.72 -24.89 -6.19
CA TYR A 153 9.26 -25.13 -4.82
C TYR A 153 8.55 -26.46 -4.67
N PHE A 154 7.68 -26.80 -5.63
CA PHE A 154 6.96 -28.07 -5.61
C PHE A 154 7.92 -29.27 -5.64
N LYS A 155 8.95 -29.23 -6.49
CA LYS A 155 10.00 -30.26 -6.56
C LYS A 155 10.80 -30.39 -5.26
N LYS A 156 11.02 -29.27 -4.56
CA LYS A 156 11.71 -29.24 -3.25
C LYS A 156 10.82 -29.67 -2.08
N GLY A 157 9.52 -29.91 -2.31
CA GLY A 157 8.56 -30.28 -1.28
C GLY A 157 7.98 -29.10 -0.49
N ASP A 158 8.29 -27.85 -0.88
CA ASP A 158 7.69 -26.65 -0.27
C ASP A 158 6.36 -26.31 -0.95
N TYR A 159 5.33 -27.06 -0.60
CA TYR A 159 4.02 -26.92 -1.23
C TYR A 159 3.34 -25.58 -0.92
N ASN A 160 3.64 -24.96 0.23
CA ASN A 160 3.06 -23.67 0.58
C ASN A 160 3.58 -22.56 -0.33
N LEU A 161 4.90 -22.51 -0.55
CA LEU A 161 5.48 -21.53 -1.47
C LEU A 161 5.12 -21.85 -2.93
N ALA A 162 5.03 -23.12 -3.31
CA ALA A 162 4.56 -23.51 -4.63
C ALA A 162 3.15 -22.98 -4.92
N VAL A 163 2.20 -23.20 -4.00
CA VAL A 163 0.81 -22.73 -4.14
C VAL A 163 0.74 -21.21 -4.21
N LYS A 164 1.52 -20.47 -3.40
CA LYS A 164 1.59 -19.01 -3.49
C LYS A 164 2.00 -18.55 -4.90
N LYS A 165 3.01 -19.18 -5.50
CA LYS A 165 3.49 -18.83 -6.85
C LYS A 165 2.57 -19.25 -7.98
N TYR A 166 1.74 -20.28 -7.78
CA TYR A 166 0.70 -20.65 -8.77
C TYR A 166 -0.57 -19.79 -8.65
N THR A 167 -0.80 -19.22 -7.48
CA THR A 167 -1.94 -18.31 -7.22
C THR A 167 -1.64 -16.91 -7.78
N LYS A 168 -0.39 -16.47 -7.63
CA LYS A 168 0.17 -15.30 -8.30
C LYS A 168 0.23 -15.52 -9.80
#